data_AF-A0AA86XUT3-F1
#
_entry.id   AF-A0AA86XUT3-F1
#
_cell.length_a   1.000
_cell.length_b   1.000
_cell.length_c   1.000
_cell.angle_alpha   90.00
_cell.angle_beta   90.00
_cell.angle_gamma   90.00
#
_symmetry.space_group_name_H-M   'P 1'
#
loop_
_entity.id
_entity.type
_entity.pdbx_description
1 polymer ?
#
loop_
_entity_poly.entity_id
_entity_poly.type
_entity_poly.pdbx_seq_one_letter_code
_entity_poly.pdbx_strand_id
1 'polypeptide(L)'
;MFSRRQSPEQQTDIEALKDQGLVDEIKQRFPQLVFRRFALHEVRSFFVELNGAEFGKWFLHERADHIILYTTYGSLFPALRFVKTVEGAFKCSGFCFDVRFGA
;
A
#
# COMPACT_ATOMS: atom_id res chain seq x y z
N MET A 1 -16.13 3.85 -14.72
CA MET A 1 -15.46 2.55 -14.86
C MET A 1 -13.97 2.82 -15.04
N PHE A 2 -13.18 2.87 -13.96
CA PHE A 2 -11.75 3.23 -14.04
C PHE A 2 -10.97 2.03 -14.57
N SER A 3 -10.61 2.04 -15.85
CA SER A 3 -9.82 1.00 -16.50
C SER A 3 -8.36 1.04 -16.03
N ARG A 4 -7.79 -0.13 -15.77
CA ARG A 4 -6.42 -0.31 -15.27
C ARG A 4 -5.42 0.32 -16.25
N ARG A 5 -4.47 1.14 -15.78
CA ARG A 5 -3.22 1.50 -16.50
C ARG A 5 -3.41 1.98 -17.96
N GLN A 6 -4.57 2.54 -18.30
CA GLN A 6 -4.93 2.78 -19.71
C GLN A 6 -4.89 4.25 -20.10
N SER A 7 -4.97 5.18 -19.15
CA SER A 7 -4.74 6.57 -19.48
C SER A 7 -3.23 6.85 -19.55
N PRO A 8 -2.77 7.65 -20.53
CA PRO A 8 -1.39 8.12 -20.58
C PRO A 8 -0.96 8.80 -19.27
N GLU A 9 -1.86 9.56 -18.65
CA GLU A 9 -1.64 10.22 -17.35
C GLU A 9 -1.26 9.24 -16.25
N GLN A 10 -2.00 8.14 -16.09
CA GLN A 10 -1.67 7.11 -15.09
C GLN A 10 -0.34 6.42 -15.37
N GLN A 11 0.04 6.24 -16.64
CA GLN A 11 1.33 5.64 -16.99
C GLN A 11 2.48 6.59 -16.64
N THR A 12 2.36 7.87 -16.97
CA THR A 12 3.32 8.91 -16.60
C THR A 12 3.47 9.00 -15.08
N ASP A 13 2.37 9.00 -14.33
CA ASP A 13 2.43 9.03 -12.87
C ASP A 13 3.08 7.76 -12.30
N ILE A 14 2.85 6.58 -12.91
CA ILE A 14 3.49 5.33 -12.47
C ILE A 14 5.00 5.41 -12.68
N GLU A 15 5.45 5.92 -13.83
CA GLU A 15 6.86 6.09 -14.14
C GLU A 15 7.51 7.09 -13.19
N ALA A 16 6.91 8.27 -13.00
CA ALA A 16 7.41 9.27 -12.06
C ALA A 16 7.52 8.73 -10.63
N LEU A 17 6.55 7.94 -10.17
CA LEU A 17 6.57 7.37 -8.83
C LEU A 17 7.62 6.27 -8.68
N LYS A 18 7.91 5.52 -9.75
CA LYS A 18 9.02 4.55 -9.77
C LYS A 18 10.36 5.26 -9.75
N ASP A 19 10.52 6.34 -10.52
CA ASP A 19 11.76 7.12 -10.59
C ASP A 19 12.07 7.81 -9.26
N GLN A 20 11.04 8.22 -8.51
CA GLN A 20 11.19 8.72 -7.14
C GLN A 20 11.59 7.64 -6.12
N GLY A 21 11.51 6.35 -6.48
CA GLY A 21 11.94 5.27 -5.60
C GLY A 21 11.06 5.03 -4.37
N LEU A 22 9.85 5.60 -4.29
CA LEU A 22 8.98 5.52 -3.11
C LEU A 22 8.82 4.10 -2.55
N VAL A 23 8.60 3.12 -3.45
CA VAL A 23 8.44 1.72 -3.07
C VAL A 23 9.70 1.15 -2.43
N ASP A 24 10.86 1.50 -2.97
CA ASP A 24 12.14 0.99 -2.49
C ASP A 24 12.56 1.68 -1.19
N GLU A 25 12.27 2.97 -1.03
CA GLU A 25 12.44 3.69 0.23
C GLU A 25 11.60 3.09 1.36
N ILE A 26 10.31 2.81 1.10
CA ILE A 26 9.44 2.18 2.11
C ILE A 26 9.93 0.76 2.42
N LYS A 27 10.37 -0.03 1.43
CA LYS A 27 10.93 -1.36 1.69
C LYS A 27 12.23 -1.31 2.50
N GLN A 28 13.10 -0.32 2.25
CA GLN A 28 14.34 -0.14 3.00
C GLN A 28 14.06 0.28 4.44
N ARG A 29 13.10 1.19 4.64
CA ARG A 29 12.72 1.66 5.98
C ARG A 29 11.91 0.62 6.77
N PHE A 30 11.17 -0.23 6.09
CA PHE A 30 10.30 -1.24 6.69
C PHE A 30 10.54 -2.64 6.08
N PRO A 31 11.72 -3.25 6.31
CA PRO A 31 12.08 -4.54 5.73
C PRO A 31 11.16 -5.68 6.20
N GLN A 32 10.47 -5.52 7.33
CA GLN A 32 9.48 -6.46 7.85
C GLN A 32 8.33 -6.71 6.88
N LEU A 33 8.03 -5.79 5.97
CA LEU A 33 6.94 -5.93 4.98
C LEU A 33 7.15 -7.14 4.05
N VAL A 34 8.39 -7.57 3.82
CA VAL A 34 8.70 -8.61 2.82
C VAL A 34 8.52 -10.02 3.38
N PHE A 35 8.82 -10.23 4.67
CA PHE A 35 8.99 -11.58 5.22
C PHE A 35 8.07 -11.90 6.41
N ARG A 36 7.42 -10.89 7.01
CA ARG A 36 6.69 -11.06 8.28
C ARG A 36 5.19 -11.27 8.08
N ARG A 37 4.60 -12.06 8.97
CA ARG A 37 3.14 -12.09 9.22
C ARG A 37 2.83 -11.13 10.36
N PHE A 38 1.82 -10.29 10.16
CA PHE A 38 1.42 -9.22 11.07
C PHE A 38 0.10 -9.60 11.74
N ALA A 39 -0.01 -9.47 13.05
CA ALA A 39 -1.31 -9.41 13.70
C ALA A 39 -2.03 -8.09 13.33
N LEU A 40 -3.35 -8.03 13.52
CA LEU A 40 -4.14 -6.82 13.21
C LEU A 40 -3.57 -5.56 13.90
N HIS A 41 -3.22 -5.67 15.19
CA HIS A 41 -2.67 -4.55 15.94
C HIS A 41 -1.31 -4.10 15.38
N GLU A 42 -0.50 -5.02 14.84
CA GLU A 42 0.79 -4.68 14.23
C GLU A 42 0.60 -3.94 12.90
N VAL A 43 -0.42 -4.29 12.11
CA VAL A 43 -0.76 -3.51 10.90
C VAL A 43 -1.20 -2.09 11.27
N ARG A 44 -1.96 -1.94 12.36
CA ARG A 44 -2.37 -0.60 12.86
C ARG A 44 -1.19 0.21 13.39
N SER A 45 -0.27 -0.41 14.15
CA SER A 45 0.97 0.26 14.57
C SER A 45 1.80 0.69 13.37
N PHE A 46 1.96 -0.20 12.39
CA PHE A 46 2.66 0.12 11.14
C PHE A 46 2.01 1.29 10.39
N PHE A 47 0.67 1.38 10.36
CA PHE A 47 -0.02 2.52 9.76
C PHE A 47 0.32 3.86 10.43
N VAL A 48 0.48 3.88 11.76
CA VAL A 48 0.90 5.07 12.50
C VAL A 48 2.35 5.43 12.16
N GLU A 49 3.25 4.44 12.17
CA GLU A 49 4.65 4.63 11.80
C GLU A 49 4.80 5.15 10.36
N LEU A 50 4.02 4.61 9.42
CA LEU A 50 4.04 4.99 8.01
C LEU A 50 3.64 6.46 7.80
N ASN A 51 2.62 6.95 8.54
CA ASN A 51 2.23 8.35 8.51
C ASN A 51 3.25 9.30 9.18
N GLY A 52 4.09 8.78 10.08
CA GLY A 52 5.19 9.54 10.68
C GLY A 52 6.48 9.54 9.86
N ALA A 53 6.56 8.74 8.79
CA ALA A 53 7.79 8.49 8.03
C ALA A 53 7.99 9.40 6.80
N GLU A 54 7.26 10.52 6.73
CA GLU A 54 7.36 11.54 5.66
C GLU A 54 7.01 11.05 4.24
N PHE A 55 6.40 9.86 4.09
CA PHE A 55 5.91 9.34 2.80
C PHE A 55 4.54 9.89 2.37
N GLY A 56 4.25 11.13 2.76
CA GLY A 56 2.92 11.73 2.62
C GLY A 56 1.89 11.14 3.57
N LYS A 57 0.62 11.51 3.35
CA LYS A 57 -0.50 11.09 4.18
C LYS A 57 -1.06 9.76 3.71
N TRP A 58 -1.09 8.78 4.60
CA TRP A 58 -1.66 7.46 4.35
C TRP A 58 -3.02 7.31 5.02
N PHE A 59 -3.86 6.49 4.39
CA PHE A 59 -5.22 6.18 4.79
C PHE A 59 -5.35 4.67 5.01
N LEU A 60 -6.21 4.29 5.95
CA LEU A 60 -6.48 2.90 6.33
C LEU A 60 -7.86 2.49 5.84
N HIS A 61 -7.92 1.39 5.09
CA HIS A 61 -9.16 0.69 4.76
C HIS A 61 -9.09 -0.74 5.32
N GLU A 62 -9.92 -1.03 6.31
CA GLU A 62 -9.93 -2.32 7.02
C GLU A 62 -11.18 -3.13 6.65
N ARG A 63 -10.99 -4.39 6.28
CA ARG A 63 -12.03 -5.41 6.03
C ARG A 63 -11.68 -6.70 6.78
N ALA A 64 -12.63 -7.64 6.83
CA ALA A 64 -12.47 -8.88 7.60
C ALA A 64 -11.32 -9.78 7.10
N ASP A 65 -11.05 -9.74 5.79
CA ASP A 65 -10.09 -10.59 5.08
C ASP A 65 -8.87 -9.82 4.55
N HIS A 66 -8.92 -8.49 4.52
CA HIS A 66 -7.82 -7.67 4.03
C HIS A 66 -7.78 -6.28 4.66
N ILE A 67 -6.59 -5.70 4.66
CA ILE A 67 -6.33 -4.31 5.05
C ILE A 67 -5.56 -3.65 3.92
N ILE A 68 -5.94 -2.44 3.56
CA ILE A 68 -5.25 -1.64 2.56
C ILE A 68 -4.83 -0.34 3.22
N LEU A 69 -3.52 -0.09 3.18
CA LEU A 69 -2.97 1.22 3.48
C LEU A 69 -2.70 1.90 2.15
N TYR A 70 -3.24 3.08 1.91
CA TYR A 70 -3.09 3.76 0.63
C TYR A 70 -2.80 5.24 0.80
N THR A 71 -2.18 5.83 -0.22
CA THR A 71 -1.95 7.27 -0.35
C THR A 71 -2.46 7.74 -1.72
N THR A 72 -2.36 9.03 -1.98
CA THR A 72 -2.74 9.66 -3.26
C THR A 72 -1.51 10.25 -3.93
N TYR A 73 -1.31 9.96 -5.21
CA TYR A 73 -0.22 10.54 -5.99
C TYR A 73 -0.71 10.81 -7.41
N GLY A 74 -0.85 12.08 -7.79
CA GLY A 74 -1.42 12.45 -9.10
C GLY A 74 -2.77 11.76 -9.32
N SER A 75 -2.85 10.98 -10.41
CA SER A 75 -4.00 10.15 -10.79
C SER A 75 -4.04 8.75 -10.15
N LEU A 76 -3.08 8.42 -9.28
CA LEU A 76 -2.87 7.10 -8.69
C LEU A 76 -3.24 7.02 -7.21
N PHE A 77 -3.46 5.78 -6.77
CA PHE A 77 -3.65 5.42 -5.37
C PHE A 77 -2.65 4.33 -4.96
N PRO A 78 -1.38 4.69 -4.70
CA PRO A 78 -0.37 3.75 -4.23
C PRO A 78 -0.77 3.14 -2.90
N ALA A 79 -0.54 1.85 -2.74
CA ALA A 79 -1.02 1.14 -1.58
C ALA A 79 -0.23 -0.12 -1.24
N LEU A 80 -0.24 -0.43 0.06
CA LEU A 80 0.17 -1.68 0.66
C LEU A 80 -1.08 -2.48 0.99
N ARG A 81 -1.17 -3.69 0.43
CA ARG A 81 -2.26 -4.61 0.72
C ARG A 81 -1.78 -5.71 1.65
N PHE A 82 -2.53 -5.93 2.72
CA PHE A 82 -2.33 -6.98 3.70
C PHE A 82 -3.51 -7.95 3.59
N VAL A 83 -3.23 -9.22 3.32
CA VAL A 83 -4.27 -10.25 3.16
C VAL A 83 -4.22 -11.19 4.35
N LYS A 84 -5.37 -11.50 4.93
CA LYS A 84 -5.50 -12.42 6.05
C LYS A 84 -5.14 -13.84 5.60
N THR A 85 -4.25 -14.47 6.35
CA THR A 85 -3.86 -15.86 6.17
C THR A 85 -4.87 -16.78 6.87
N VAL A 86 -4.84 -18.06 6.53
CA VAL A 86 -5.68 -19.09 7.18
C VAL A 86 -5.45 -19.18 8.69
N GLU A 87 -4.28 -18.76 9.16
CA GLU A 87 -3.88 -18.75 10.59
C GLU A 87 -4.41 -17.50 11.33
N GLY A 88 -5.08 -16.57 10.65
CA GLY A 88 -5.65 -15.35 11.23
C GLY A 88 -4.70 -14.15 11.31
N ALA A 89 -3.44 -14.30 10.89
CA ALA A 89 -2.49 -13.21 10.71
C ALA A 89 -2.65 -12.55 9.33
N PHE A 90 -1.96 -11.44 9.08
CA PHE A 90 -1.96 -10.74 7.80
C PHE A 90 -0.58 -10.81 7.14
N LYS A 91 -0.55 -11.07 5.83
CA LYS A 91 0.68 -11.00 5.03
C LYS A 91 0.59 -9.81 4.07
N CYS A 92 1.63 -8.98 4.02
CA CYS A 92 1.73 -7.95 2.98
C CYS A 92 1.90 -8.64 1.61
N SER A 93 0.96 -8.42 0.70
CA SER A 93 0.98 -8.95 -0.67
C SER A 93 1.80 -8.09 -1.63
N GLY A 94 2.32 -6.95 -1.16
CA GLY A 94 3.15 -6.03 -1.93
C GLY A 94 2.48 -4.69 -2.24
N PHE A 95 3.18 -3.89 -3.05
CA PHE A 95 2.74 -2.57 -3.50
C PHE A 95 1.85 -2.65 -4.73
N CYS A 96 0.74 -1.91 -4.70
CA CYS A 96 -0.16 -1.73 -5.83
C CYS A 96 -0.40 -0.23 -6.06
N PHE A 97 -0.28 0.25 -7.30
CA PHE A 97 -0.45 1.67 -7.64
C PHE A 97 -1.89 2.07 -7.98
N ASP A 98 -2.77 1.07 -8.14
CA ASP A 98 -4.18 1.25 -8.46
C ASP A 98 -5.01 0.38 -7.51
N VAL A 99 -5.56 1.00 -6.46
CA VAL A 99 -6.48 0.34 -5.54
C VAL A 99 -7.91 0.60 -5.94
N ARG A 100 -8.64 -0.50 -6.13
CA ARG A 100 -10.10 -0.48 -6.07
C ARG A 100 -10.53 -0.92 -4.69
N PHE A 101 -11.21 -0.03 -3.97
CA PHE A 101 -12.03 -0.42 -2.85
C PHE A 101 -13.20 -1.19 -3.44
N GLY A 102 -13.23 -2.51 -3.25
CA GLY A 102 -14.41 -3.29 -3.63
C GLY A 102 -15.65 -2.72 -2.96
N ALA A 103 -16.79 -2.77 -3.67
CA ALA A 103 -18.09 -2.45 -3.09
C ALA A 103 -18.40 -3.38 -1.91
#